data_AF-D8RMY3-F1
#
_entry.id   AF-D8RMY3-F1
#
_cell.length_a   1.000
_cell.length_b   1.000
_cell.length_c   1.000
_cell.angle_alpha   90.00
_cell.angle_beta   90.00
_cell.angle_gamma   90.00
#
_symmetry.space_group_name_H-M   'P 1'
#
loop_
_entity.id
_entity.type
_entity.pdbx_description
1 polymer ?
#
loop_
_entity_poly.entity_id
_entity_poly.type
_entity_poly.pdbx_seq_one_letter_code
_entity_poly.pdbx_strand_id
1 'polypeptide(L)'
;VSMEIAQAAKLSGASRLIRVNINSEKFRARLFGITDFLNPRDHDKIHEFFVIVELSQGGVNYSFECIGSVALMQVAFQSTHTSVNPPITIVAGVPSGPGTIDTDPVKLLFSHALKGTILGGYKPSQLHELVEKYIRKVLV
;
A
#
# COMPACT_ATOMS: atom_id res chain seq x y z
N VAL A 1 2.22 3.24 10.44
CA VAL A 1 1.74 2.12 9.60
C VAL A 1 2.35 2.13 8.20
N SER A 2 2.19 3.21 7.41
CA SER A 2 2.66 3.22 6.01
C SER A 2 4.19 3.20 5.87
N MET A 3 4.92 3.77 6.83
CA MET A 3 6.38 3.78 6.83
C MET A 3 6.97 2.38 7.09
N GLU A 4 6.39 1.66 8.04
CA GLU A 4 6.74 0.30 8.42
C GLU A 4 6.43 -0.67 7.26
N ILE A 5 5.30 -0.46 6.57
CA ILE A 5 4.97 -1.18 5.33
C ILE A 5 6.02 -0.93 4.25
N ALA A 6 6.44 0.33 4.04
CA ALA A 6 7.46 0.65 3.05
C ALA A 6 8.80 -0.03 3.36
N GLN A 7 9.22 -0.03 4.62
CA GLN A 7 10.43 -0.75 5.04
C GLN A 7 10.29 -2.26 4.86
N ALA A 8 9.16 -2.85 5.24
CA ALA A 8 8.92 -4.27 5.03
C ALA A 8 8.99 -4.64 3.54
N ALA A 9 8.33 -3.85 2.67
CA ALA A 9 8.36 -4.07 1.24
C ALA A 9 9.78 -3.92 0.65
N LYS A 10 10.57 -2.95 1.11
CA LYS A 10 11.99 -2.82 0.75
C LYS A 10 12.78 -4.07 1.16
N LEU A 11 12.62 -4.54 2.40
CA LEU A 11 13.29 -5.74 2.91
C LEU A 11 12.85 -7.02 2.16
N SER A 12 11.63 -7.04 1.63
CA SER A 12 11.12 -8.10 0.76
C SER A 12 11.57 -7.98 -0.70
N GLY A 13 12.39 -6.98 -1.06
CA GLY A 13 12.95 -6.83 -2.40
C GLY A 13 12.06 -6.08 -3.39
N ALA A 14 11.09 -5.27 -2.92
CA ALA A 14 10.31 -4.41 -3.80
C ALA A 14 11.25 -3.45 -4.56
N SER A 15 11.16 -3.46 -5.89
CA SER A 15 12.00 -2.64 -6.79
C SER A 15 11.58 -1.17 -6.83
N ARG A 16 10.30 -0.90 -6.58
CA ARG A 16 9.71 0.45 -6.61
C ARG A 16 8.65 0.60 -5.53
N LEU A 17 8.67 1.74 -4.83
CA LEU A 17 7.81 2.04 -3.70
C LEU A 17 7.23 3.46 -3.88
N ILE A 18 5.95 3.51 -4.23
CA ILE A 18 5.22 4.76 -4.47
C ILE A 18 4.43 5.14 -3.21
N ARG A 19 4.79 6.26 -2.58
CA ARG A 19 4.02 6.80 -1.45
C ARG A 19 3.03 7.85 -1.94
N VAL A 20 1.75 7.60 -1.68
CA VAL A 20 0.66 8.55 -1.95
C VAL A 20 0.28 9.26 -0.64
N ASN A 21 0.51 10.57 -0.56
CA ASN A 21 0.20 11.34 0.64
C ASN A 21 0.09 12.84 0.37
N ILE A 22 -0.83 13.52 1.06
CA ILE A 22 -0.94 14.99 1.01
C ILE A 22 0.23 15.72 1.68
N ASN A 23 0.90 15.07 2.63
CA ASN A 23 2.10 15.59 3.27
C ASN A 23 3.34 15.18 2.46
N SER A 24 4.09 16.18 2.03
CA SER A 24 5.27 16.08 1.19
C SER A 24 6.58 15.88 1.97
N GLU A 25 6.55 15.34 3.19
CA GLU A 25 7.76 14.94 3.94
C GLU A 25 8.53 13.80 3.25
N LYS A 26 9.33 14.16 2.25
CA LYS A 26 10.09 13.22 1.40
C LYS A 26 11.35 12.68 2.08
N PHE A 27 12.05 13.48 2.89
CA PHE A 27 13.36 13.13 3.43
C PHE A 27 13.31 11.88 4.33
N ARG A 28 12.49 11.92 5.39
CA ARG A 28 12.30 10.78 6.30
C ARG A 28 11.74 9.57 5.57
N ALA A 29 10.90 9.78 4.57
CA ALA A 29 10.27 8.72 3.83
C ALA A 29 11.25 7.87 3.01
N ARG A 30 12.28 8.50 2.43
CA ARG A 30 13.33 7.81 1.68
C ARG A 30 14.15 6.84 2.55
N LEU A 31 14.29 7.13 3.85
CA LEU A 31 14.99 6.23 4.79
C LEU A 31 14.35 4.84 4.86
N PHE A 32 13.02 4.77 4.70
CA PHE A 32 12.26 3.52 4.71
C PHE A 32 12.17 2.86 3.32
N GLY A 33 12.84 3.41 2.30
CA GLY A 33 12.91 2.81 0.96
C GLY A 33 11.99 3.42 -0.09
N ILE A 34 11.18 4.43 0.25
CA ILE A 34 10.25 5.04 -0.70
C ILE A 34 11.04 5.69 -1.85
N THR A 35 10.69 5.31 -3.08
CA THR A 35 11.36 5.76 -4.31
C THR A 35 10.63 6.94 -4.93
N ASP A 36 9.30 6.87 -4.97
CA ASP A 36 8.42 7.83 -5.64
C ASP A 36 7.42 8.43 -4.66
N PHE A 37 7.04 9.68 -4.92
CA PHE A 37 6.12 10.43 -4.09
C PHE A 37 5.01 11.02 -4.95
N LEU A 38 3.78 10.76 -4.57
CA LEU A 38 2.59 11.29 -5.19
C LEU A 38 1.81 12.10 -4.16
N ASN A 39 1.58 13.37 -4.45
CA ASN A 39 0.65 14.19 -3.71
C ASN A 39 -0.63 14.33 -4.52
N PRO A 40 -1.77 13.78 -4.06
CA PRO A 40 -3.03 13.88 -4.79
C PRO A 40 -3.47 15.30 -5.16
N ARG A 41 -3.00 16.32 -4.41
CA ARG A 41 -3.32 17.73 -4.66
C ARG A 41 -2.58 18.33 -5.85
N ASP A 42 -1.56 17.67 -6.36
CA ASP A 42 -0.74 18.17 -7.47
C ASP A 42 -1.29 17.75 -8.85
N HIS A 43 -2.40 17.00 -8.86
CA HIS A 43 -3.03 16.48 -10.07
C HIS A 43 -4.47 16.97 -10.17
N ASP A 44 -4.90 17.34 -11.39
CA ASP A 44 -6.31 17.61 -11.66
C ASP A 44 -7.14 16.34 -11.41
N LYS A 45 -8.46 16.52 -11.18
CA LYS A 45 -9.45 15.53 -10.70
C LYS A 45 -9.55 14.18 -11.44
N ILE A 46 -8.64 13.86 -12.35
CA ILE A 46 -8.37 12.50 -12.81
C ILE A 46 -8.15 11.62 -11.57
N HIS A 47 -8.94 10.55 -11.45
CA HIS A 47 -8.93 9.66 -10.30
C HIS A 47 -7.49 9.25 -9.96
N GLU A 48 -7.08 9.38 -8.69
CA GLU A 48 -5.70 9.20 -8.22
C GLU A 48 -5.07 7.87 -8.65
N PHE A 49 -5.90 6.83 -8.86
CA PHE A 49 -5.45 5.53 -9.36
C PHE A 49 -4.90 5.59 -10.79
N PHE A 50 -5.42 6.44 -11.68
CA PHE A 50 -4.93 6.57 -13.06
C PHE A 50 -3.49 7.07 -13.07
N VAL A 51 -3.19 8.08 -12.25
CA VAL A 51 -1.82 8.59 -12.13
C VAL A 51 -0.87 7.50 -11.64
N ILE A 52 -1.30 6.67 -10.68
CA ILE A 52 -0.51 5.54 -10.20
C ILE A 52 -0.31 4.50 -11.32
N VAL A 53 -1.37 4.14 -12.05
CA VAL A 53 -1.32 3.19 -13.17
C VAL A 53 -0.38 3.66 -14.26
N GLU A 54 -0.45 4.93 -14.68
CA GLU A 54 0.46 5.50 -15.67
C GLU A 54 1.91 5.51 -15.18
N LEU A 55 2.14 6.01 -13.96
CA LEU A 55 3.48 6.05 -13.38
C LEU A 55 4.11 4.66 -13.31
N SER A 56 3.31 3.63 -13.03
CA SER A 56 3.75 2.24 -12.88
C SER A 56 3.64 1.39 -14.16
N GLN A 57 3.31 2.00 -15.30
CA GLN A 57 3.17 1.32 -16.60
C GLN A 57 2.13 0.18 -16.57
N GLY A 58 1.01 0.41 -15.89
CA GLY A 58 -0.14 -0.50 -15.85
C GLY A 58 -0.69 -0.77 -14.44
N GLY A 59 -0.02 -0.32 -13.38
CA GLY A 59 -0.43 -0.51 -11.99
C GLY A 59 0.63 -1.21 -11.14
N VAL A 60 0.35 -1.34 -9.85
CA VAL A 60 1.27 -1.98 -8.88
C VAL A 60 0.90 -3.44 -8.62
N ASN A 61 1.90 -4.28 -8.28
CA ASN A 61 1.64 -5.67 -7.88
C ASN A 61 1.03 -5.76 -6.48
N TYR A 62 1.37 -4.82 -5.61
CA TYR A 62 0.85 -4.71 -4.25
C TYR A 62 0.46 -3.27 -3.95
N SER A 63 -0.70 -3.08 -3.33
CA SER A 63 -1.12 -1.78 -2.81
C SER A 63 -1.58 -1.90 -1.36
N PHE A 64 -1.42 -0.82 -0.59
CA PHE A 64 -1.74 -0.79 0.83
C PHE A 64 -2.52 0.47 1.16
N GLU A 65 -3.74 0.32 1.69
CA GLU A 65 -4.50 1.41 2.29
C GLU A 65 -4.17 1.48 3.77
N CYS A 66 -3.70 2.64 4.24
CA CYS A 66 -3.11 2.79 5.58
C CYS A 66 -3.77 3.90 6.42
N ILE A 67 -4.88 4.47 5.97
CA ILE A 67 -5.55 5.62 6.60
C ILE A 67 -6.89 5.19 7.20
N GLY A 68 -7.64 4.31 6.54
CA GLY A 68 -8.98 3.88 6.92
C GLY A 68 -10.08 4.54 6.10
N SER A 69 -9.74 5.18 4.97
CA SER A 69 -10.74 5.78 4.08
C SER A 69 -11.24 4.75 3.08
N VAL A 70 -12.54 4.47 3.07
CA VAL A 70 -13.19 3.53 2.14
C VAL A 70 -12.95 3.94 0.68
N ALA A 71 -13.01 5.24 0.37
CA ALA A 71 -12.69 5.76 -0.95
C ALA A 71 -11.23 5.45 -1.36
N LEU A 72 -10.29 5.55 -0.42
CA LEU A 72 -8.89 5.22 -0.69
C LEU A 72 -8.64 3.71 -0.79
N MET A 73 -9.46 2.88 -0.15
CA MET A 73 -9.41 1.42 -0.33
C MET A 73 -9.76 1.05 -1.78
N GLN A 74 -10.77 1.71 -2.34
CA GLN A 74 -11.14 1.55 -3.74
C GLN A 74 -10.04 2.04 -4.69
N VAL A 75 -9.47 3.22 -4.44
CA VAL A 75 -8.33 3.74 -5.22
C VAL A 75 -7.15 2.78 -5.17
N ALA A 76 -6.80 2.25 -3.99
CA ALA A 76 -5.73 1.28 -3.84
C ALA A 76 -5.99 -0.01 -4.61
N PHE A 77 -7.22 -0.52 -4.62
CA PHE A 77 -7.60 -1.70 -5.39
C PHE A 77 -7.56 -1.46 -6.90
N GLN A 78 -8.04 -0.30 -7.35
CA GLN A 78 -8.03 0.08 -8.76
C GLN A 78 -6.61 0.29 -9.30
N SER A 79 -5.68 0.75 -8.44
CA SER A 79 -4.28 1.01 -8.81
C SER A 79 -3.44 -0.24 -9.10
N THR A 80 -3.98 -1.44 -8.89
CA THR A 80 -3.24 -2.69 -9.10
C THR A 80 -3.24 -3.14 -10.57
N HIS A 81 -2.13 -3.76 -10.99
CA HIS A 81 -1.91 -4.22 -12.37
C HIS A 81 -2.36 -5.67 -12.59
N THR A 82 -2.90 -5.94 -13.78
CA THR A 82 -3.12 -7.30 -14.27
C THR A 82 -1.81 -7.92 -14.78
N SER A 83 -1.01 -8.53 -13.89
CA SER A 83 0.22 -9.26 -14.24
C SER A 83 0.08 -10.78 -14.19
N VAL A 84 1.13 -11.48 -14.63
CA VAL A 84 1.29 -12.95 -14.47
C VAL A 84 1.08 -13.39 -13.02
N ASN A 85 1.59 -12.60 -12.05
CA ASN A 85 1.28 -12.81 -10.65
C ASN A 85 0.03 -12.02 -10.27
N PRO A 86 -0.98 -12.65 -9.62
CA PRO A 86 -2.17 -11.96 -9.17
C PRO A 86 -1.83 -10.86 -8.17
N PRO A 87 -2.28 -9.61 -8.40
CA PRO A 87 -1.97 -8.51 -7.51
C PRO A 87 -2.80 -8.57 -6.22
N ILE A 88 -2.28 -7.97 -5.15
CA ILE A 88 -2.93 -7.96 -3.84
C ILE A 88 -3.01 -6.55 -3.28
N THR A 89 -4.23 -6.14 -2.93
CA THR A 89 -4.50 -4.95 -2.13
C THR A 89 -4.70 -5.33 -0.68
N ILE A 90 -3.98 -4.66 0.23
CA ILE A 90 -4.10 -4.86 1.68
C ILE A 90 -4.73 -3.62 2.31
N VAL A 91 -5.85 -3.82 3.01
CA VAL A 91 -6.45 -2.81 3.89
C VAL A 91 -5.85 -2.95 5.28
N ALA A 92 -5.06 -1.97 5.69
CA ALA A 92 -4.44 -1.87 7.01
C ALA A 92 -5.01 -0.71 7.84
N GLY A 93 -5.63 0.29 7.19
CA GLY A 93 -6.36 1.36 7.87
C GLY A 93 -7.70 0.88 8.43
N VAL A 94 -8.09 1.42 9.58
CA VAL A 94 -9.36 1.06 10.24
C VAL A 94 -10.44 2.07 9.82
N PRO A 95 -11.55 1.63 9.18
CA PRO A 95 -12.66 2.52 8.85
C PRO A 95 -13.26 3.17 10.09
N SER A 96 -13.58 4.47 9.99
CA SER A 96 -14.27 5.22 11.06
C SER A 96 -15.79 5.01 11.08
N GLY A 97 -16.35 4.29 10.10
CA GLY A 97 -17.78 4.10 9.96
C GLY A 97 -18.12 3.09 8.85
N PRO A 98 -19.41 2.83 8.60
CA PRO A 98 -19.85 1.94 7.55
C PRO A 98 -19.48 2.49 6.17
N GLY A 99 -19.27 1.57 5.22
CA GLY A 99 -19.04 1.93 3.82
C GLY A 99 -18.88 0.68 2.95
N THR A 100 -18.99 0.88 1.64
CA THR A 100 -18.83 -0.16 0.62
C THR A 100 -17.65 0.17 -0.27
N ILE A 101 -16.92 -0.86 -0.69
CA ILE A 101 -15.84 -0.73 -1.68
C ILE A 101 -16.41 -1.22 -3.00
N ASP A 102 -16.61 -0.30 -3.93
CA ASP A 102 -17.11 -0.63 -5.26
C ASP A 102 -15.93 -0.94 -6.20
N THR A 103 -16.06 -1.98 -7.02
CA THR A 103 -15.02 -2.32 -7.98
C THR A 103 -15.58 -2.97 -9.24
N ASP A 104 -14.82 -2.86 -10.33
CA ASP A 104 -15.04 -3.63 -11.54
C ASP A 104 -14.86 -5.14 -11.24
N PRO A 105 -15.89 -5.98 -11.42
CA PRO A 105 -15.80 -7.43 -11.26
C PRO A 105 -14.77 -8.09 -12.18
N VAL A 106 -14.41 -7.47 -13.30
CA VAL A 106 -13.38 -7.98 -14.22
C VAL A 106 -12.03 -8.13 -13.50
N LYS A 107 -11.70 -7.26 -12.54
CA LYS A 107 -10.49 -7.42 -11.72
C LYS A 107 -10.49 -8.72 -10.93
N LEU A 108 -11.66 -9.17 -10.46
CA LEU A 108 -11.79 -10.46 -9.75
C LEU A 108 -11.60 -11.64 -10.70
N LEU A 109 -12.07 -11.55 -11.95
CA LEU A 109 -11.80 -12.56 -12.99
C LEU A 109 -10.29 -12.69 -13.26
N PHE A 110 -9.55 -11.58 -13.20
CA PHE A 110 -8.09 -11.56 -13.27
C PHE A 110 -7.41 -11.78 -11.90
N SER A 111 -8.09 -12.47 -10.99
CA SER A 111 -7.55 -12.92 -9.70
C SER A 111 -7.01 -11.82 -8.78
N HIS A 112 -7.43 -10.57 -8.96
CA HIS A 112 -7.08 -9.51 -8.00
C HIS A 112 -7.65 -9.85 -6.62
N ALA A 113 -6.84 -9.69 -5.59
CA ALA A 113 -7.26 -9.97 -4.21
C ALA A 113 -7.34 -8.68 -3.39
N LEU A 114 -8.44 -8.52 -2.66
CA LEU A 114 -8.59 -7.53 -1.59
C LEU A 114 -8.55 -8.26 -0.25
N LYS A 115 -7.58 -7.94 0.61
CA LYS A 115 -7.41 -8.58 1.92
C LYS A 115 -7.30 -7.52 3.00
N GLY A 116 -7.78 -7.83 4.20
CA GLY A 116 -7.53 -7.01 5.40
C GLY A 116 -6.34 -7.54 6.19
N THR A 117 -5.82 -6.71 7.10
CA THR A 117 -4.85 -7.16 8.11
C THR A 117 -5.11 -6.52 9.47
N ILE A 118 -4.90 -7.29 10.54
CA ILE A 118 -4.85 -6.83 11.91
C ILE A 118 -3.48 -7.22 12.46
N LEU A 119 -2.77 -6.26 13.08
CA LEU A 119 -1.39 -6.44 13.57
C LEU A 119 -0.40 -6.95 12.51
N GLY A 120 -0.64 -6.66 11.22
CA GLY A 120 0.21 -7.16 10.13
C GLY A 120 0.16 -8.68 9.94
N GLY A 121 -0.84 -9.36 10.52
CA GLY A 121 -0.95 -10.84 10.51
C GLY A 121 -0.10 -11.54 11.57
N TYR A 122 0.59 -10.80 12.43
CA TYR A 122 1.34 -11.36 13.54
C TYR A 122 0.41 -11.91 14.61
N LYS A 123 0.72 -13.10 15.12
CA LYS A 123 0.17 -13.57 16.40
C LYS A 123 0.86 -12.83 17.54
N PRO A 124 0.18 -12.56 18.67
CA PRO A 124 0.81 -11.92 19.82
C PRO A 124 2.10 -12.62 20.30
N SER A 125 2.14 -13.95 20.22
CA SER A 125 3.34 -14.74 20.55
C SER A 125 4.54 -14.48 19.64
N GLN A 126 4.34 -13.92 18.45
CA GLN A 126 5.39 -13.63 17.47
C GLN A 126 5.97 -12.22 17.61
N LEU A 127 5.41 -11.37 18.47
CA LEU A 127 5.86 -9.97 18.60
C LEU A 127 7.31 -9.87 19.10
N HIS A 128 7.79 -10.84 19.87
CA HIS A 128 9.19 -10.92 20.29
C HIS A 128 10.18 -10.93 19.10
N GLU A 129 9.83 -11.54 17.96
CA GLU A 129 10.66 -11.57 16.76
C GLU A 129 10.86 -10.17 16.16
N LEU A 130 9.86 -9.29 16.28
CA LEU A 130 9.97 -7.90 15.83
C LEU A 130 10.95 -7.11 16.72
N VAL A 131 10.93 -7.37 18.03
CA VAL A 131 11.88 -6.78 18.98
C VAL A 131 13.31 -7.21 18.67
N GLU A 132 13.53 -8.50 18.40
CA GLU A 132 14.85 -9.01 18.03
C GLU A 132 15.37 -8.38 16.73
N LYS A 133 14.50 -8.23 15.71
CA LYS A 133 14.86 -7.56 14.45
C LYS A 133 15.22 -6.09 14.65
N TYR A 134 14.54 -5.40 15.56
CA TYR A 134 14.88 -4.03 15.94
C TYR A 134 16.23 -3.95 16.65
N ILE A 135 16.48 -4.83 17.64
CA ILE A 135 17.78 -4.89 18.36
C ILE A 135 18.94 -5.15 17.39
N ARG A 136 18.72 -6.03 16.40
CA ARG A 136 19.70 -6.33 15.34
C ARG A 136 19.80 -5.24 14.26
N LYS A 137 19.07 -4.13 14.39
CA LYS A 137 19.04 -3.00 13.45
C LYS A 137 18.63 -3.40 12.02
N VAL A 138 17.83 -4.46 11.89
CA VAL A 138 17.19 -4.85 10.62
C VAL A 138 16.00 -3.96 10.33
N LEU A 139 15.25 -3.63 11.38
CA LEU A 139 14.19 -2.62 11.36
C LEU A 139 14.74 -1.29 11.89
N VAL A 140 14.14 -0.18 11.44
CA VAL A 140 14.56 1.20 11.77
C VAL A 140 13.48 1.83 12.62
#